data_AF-D8J151-F1
#
_entry.id   AF-D8J151-F1
#
_cell.length_a   1.000
_cell.length_b   1.000
_cell.length_c   1.000
_cell.angle_alpha   90.00
_cell.angle_beta   90.00
_cell.angle_gamma   90.00
#
_symmetry.space_group_name_H-M   'P 1'
#
loop_
_entity.id
_entity.type
_entity.pdbx_description
1 polymer ?
#
loop_
_entity_poly.entity_id
_entity_poly.type
_entity_poly.pdbx_seq_one_letter_code
_entity_poly.pdbx_strand_id
1 'polypeptide(L)'
;MVCLENSKSLTPAFSCSIPTTTVGEIKIIGRRLYGVAEGRLFEVAVAAQPQPWRDMQTRTVKFFGLALLVSLALGLIIHFTRPHYGRCDFYNRPDTLDGGVKLLNGTSYRFQMCGTGGNDQDGTDDKIELKVFNDQGTLLARRYFSVNWYAGKGFHQPLTYENDSVRYIDVTENSEYEKRLSIPPTKWDWIRARLPLF
;
A
#
# COMPACT_ATOMS: atom_id res chain seq x y z
N MET A 1 -48.03 -39.78 -7.53
CA MET A 1 -47.28 -38.71 -6.85
C MET A 1 -48.16 -37.48 -6.88
N VAL A 2 -48.75 -37.09 -5.75
CA VAL A 2 -49.54 -35.84 -5.67
C VAL A 2 -48.67 -34.85 -4.92
N CYS A 3 -48.11 -33.88 -5.65
CA CYS A 3 -47.40 -32.77 -5.07
C CYS A 3 -48.34 -31.57 -5.09
N LEU A 4 -48.77 -31.11 -3.92
CA LEU A 4 -49.47 -29.83 -3.82
C LEU A 4 -48.43 -28.72 -3.75
N GLU A 5 -48.53 -27.77 -4.67
CA GLU A 5 -47.71 -26.57 -4.72
C GLU A 5 -48.13 -25.63 -3.58
N ASN A 6 -47.20 -25.34 -2.67
CA ASN A 6 -47.46 -24.39 -1.59
C ASN A 6 -46.99 -23.00 -2.05
N SER A 7 -47.91 -22.21 -2.61
CA SER A 7 -47.64 -20.93 -3.29
C SER A 7 -47.28 -19.74 -2.38
N LYS A 8 -46.82 -19.98 -1.14
CA LYS A 8 -46.58 -18.90 -0.15
C LYS A 8 -45.20 -18.90 0.53
N SER A 9 -44.15 -19.41 -0.12
CA SER A 9 -42.78 -19.29 0.39
C SER A 9 -41.80 -18.85 -0.70
N LEU A 10 -41.01 -17.80 -0.40
CA LEU A 10 -39.92 -17.26 -1.23
C LEU A 10 -38.68 -18.19 -1.30
N THR A 11 -38.81 -19.42 -0.85
CA THR A 11 -37.87 -20.52 -1.06
C THR A 11 -38.68 -21.77 -1.45
N PRO A 12 -38.37 -22.47 -2.56
CA PRO A 12 -39.08 -23.69 -2.93
C PRO A 12 -38.65 -24.82 -2.00
N ALA A 13 -39.31 -24.93 -0.85
CA ALA A 13 -39.21 -26.09 0.03
C ALA A 13 -40.25 -27.12 -0.45
N PHE A 14 -39.81 -28.08 -1.26
CA PHE A 14 -40.62 -29.25 -1.58
C PHE A 14 -40.66 -30.16 -0.36
N SER A 15 -41.71 -30.03 0.46
CA SER A 15 -41.97 -30.99 1.54
C SER A 15 -42.66 -32.21 0.94
N CYS A 16 -41.87 -33.21 0.53
CA CYS A 16 -42.37 -34.52 0.17
C CYS A 16 -42.43 -35.39 1.43
N SER A 17 -43.61 -35.55 2.01
CA SER A 17 -43.86 -36.60 3.00
C SER A 17 -43.85 -37.95 2.28
N ILE A 18 -42.82 -38.75 2.54
CA ILE A 18 -42.76 -40.15 2.10
C ILE A 18 -43.73 -40.94 3.00
N PRO A 19 -44.72 -41.68 2.48
CA PRO A 19 -45.44 -42.64 3.30
C PRO A 19 -44.44 -43.67 3.79
N THR A 20 -44.28 -43.77 5.12
CA THR A 20 -43.40 -44.71 5.81
C THR A 20 -43.81 -46.13 5.45
N THR A 21 -43.27 -46.62 4.35
CA THR A 21 -43.31 -48.01 3.92
C THR A 21 -41.88 -48.50 4.04
N THR A 22 -41.69 -49.54 4.85
CA THR A 22 -40.41 -50.21 5.06
C THR A 22 -39.82 -50.57 3.70
N VAL A 23 -38.80 -49.83 3.28
CA VAL A 23 -38.11 -50.04 2.01
C VAL A 23 -37.37 -51.37 2.11
N GLY A 24 -37.87 -52.36 1.38
CA GLY A 24 -37.18 -53.62 1.14
C GLY A 24 -35.96 -53.43 0.25
N GLU A 25 -35.19 -54.52 0.13
CA GLU A 25 -33.95 -54.69 -0.64
C GLU A 25 -33.74 -53.70 -1.80
N ILE A 26 -32.62 -52.96 -1.76
CA ILE A 26 -32.22 -52.03 -2.84
C ILE A 26 -31.48 -52.84 -3.91
N LYS A 27 -31.90 -52.71 -5.17
CA LYS A 27 -31.29 -53.42 -6.29
C LYS A 27 -30.73 -52.43 -7.32
N ILE A 28 -29.48 -52.66 -7.71
CA ILE A 28 -28.83 -51.91 -8.79
C ILE A 28 -29.05 -52.67 -10.09
N ILE A 29 -29.65 -52.01 -11.09
CA ILE A 29 -29.83 -52.57 -12.43
C ILE A 29 -29.26 -51.57 -13.43
N GLY A 30 -28.14 -51.92 -14.06
CA GLY A 30 -27.38 -51.01 -14.92
C GLY A 30 -26.77 -49.85 -14.13
N ARG A 31 -27.05 -48.60 -14.52
CA ARG A 31 -26.59 -47.37 -13.83
C ARG A 31 -27.67 -46.70 -12.98
N ARG A 32 -28.82 -47.35 -12.76
CA ARG A 32 -29.94 -46.80 -12.01
C ARG A 32 -30.16 -47.61 -10.73
N LEU A 33 -30.53 -46.89 -9.67
CA LEU A 33 -30.87 -47.45 -8.37
C LEU A 33 -32.39 -47.63 -8.30
N TYR A 34 -32.83 -48.83 -7.92
CA TYR A 34 -34.24 -49.14 -7.74
C TYR A 34 -34.51 -49.63 -6.32
N GLY A 35 -35.60 -49.17 -5.73
CA GLY A 35 -36.17 -49.71 -4.51
C GLY A 35 -37.28 -50.70 -4.83
N VAL A 36 -37.39 -51.79 -4.07
CA VAL A 36 -38.49 -52.75 -4.20
C VAL A 36 -39.43 -52.62 -3.01
N ALA A 37 -40.70 -52.32 -3.27
CA ALA A 37 -41.77 -52.33 -2.28
C ALA A 37 -42.97 -53.09 -2.85
N GLU A 38 -43.51 -54.03 -2.08
CA GLU A 38 -44.69 -54.85 -2.45
C GLU A 38 -44.59 -55.50 -3.85
N GLY A 39 -43.39 -55.98 -4.21
CA GLY A 39 -43.15 -56.66 -5.49
C GLY A 39 -43.06 -55.76 -6.72
N ARG A 40 -43.04 -54.42 -6.55
CA ARG A 40 -42.84 -53.46 -7.65
C ARG A 40 -41.52 -52.70 -7.51
N LEU A 41 -40.85 -52.47 -8.64
CA LEU A 41 -39.61 -51.69 -8.74
C LEU A 41 -39.94 -50.21 -8.94
N PHE A 42 -39.34 -49.36 -8.11
CA PHE A 42 -39.44 -47.91 -8.22
C PHE A 42 -38.04 -47.32 -8.42
N GLU A 43 -37.89 -46.43 -9.41
CA GLU A 43 -36.62 -45.75 -9.67
C GLU A 43 -36.36 -44.71 -8.58
N VAL A 44 -35.22 -44.85 -7.90
CA VAL A 44 -34.80 -43.93 -6.84
C VAL A 44 -33.99 -42.82 -7.49
N ALA A 45 -34.62 -41.66 -7.67
CA ALA A 45 -33.92 -40.46 -8.11
C ALA A 45 -33.11 -39.89 -6.94
N VAL A 46 -31.78 -40.01 -6.99
CA VAL A 46 -30.88 -39.33 -6.06
C VAL A 46 -30.77 -37.88 -6.51
N ALA A 47 -31.34 -36.95 -5.74
CA ALA A 47 -31.16 -35.53 -5.98
C ALA A 47 -29.70 -35.16 -5.73
N ALA A 48 -28.97 -34.80 -6.79
CA ALA A 48 -27.62 -34.24 -6.67
C ALA A 48 -27.72 -32.87 -5.98
N GLN A 49 -27.16 -32.74 -4.76
CA GLN A 49 -27.11 -31.44 -4.11
C GLN A 49 -26.15 -30.50 -4.87
N PRO A 50 -26.51 -29.22 -5.06
CA PRO A 50 -25.61 -28.23 -5.63
C PRO A 50 -24.38 -28.08 -4.72
N GLN A 51 -23.18 -28.07 -5.30
CA GLN A 51 -21.90 -27.95 -4.59
C GLN A 51 -21.54 -26.46 -4.39
N PRO A 52 -21.76 -25.87 -3.20
CA PRO A 52 -21.59 -24.42 -2.96
C PRO A 52 -20.13 -23.94 -2.94
N TRP A 53 -19.16 -24.86 -2.92
CA TRP A 53 -17.75 -24.54 -2.73
C TRP A 53 -17.04 -24.00 -3.98
N ARG A 54 -17.59 -24.21 -5.18
CA ARG A 54 -16.94 -23.76 -6.43
C ARG A 54 -17.07 -22.25 -6.70
N ASP A 55 -18.11 -21.60 -6.17
CA ASP A 55 -18.36 -20.18 -6.44
C ASP A 55 -17.57 -19.22 -5.51
N MET A 56 -17.21 -19.66 -4.30
CA MET A 56 -16.41 -18.84 -3.38
C MET A 56 -14.97 -18.67 -3.87
N GLN A 57 -14.43 -19.63 -4.61
CA GLN A 57 -13.02 -19.67 -5.00
C GLN A 57 -12.69 -18.69 -6.14
N THR A 58 -13.63 -18.42 -7.06
CA THR A 58 -13.40 -17.53 -8.21
C THR A 58 -13.53 -16.05 -7.85
N ARG A 59 -14.36 -15.71 -6.85
CA ARG A 59 -14.56 -14.32 -6.40
C ARG A 59 -13.32 -13.79 -5.68
N THR A 60 -12.76 -14.60 -4.78
CA THR A 60 -11.60 -14.24 -3.96
C THR A 60 -10.35 -14.02 -4.82
N VAL A 61 -10.09 -14.87 -5.82
CA VAL A 61 -8.96 -14.72 -6.75
C VAL A 61 -9.06 -13.43 -7.58
N LYS A 62 -10.26 -13.04 -8.00
CA LYS A 62 -10.49 -11.78 -8.75
C LYS A 62 -10.18 -10.54 -7.92
N PHE A 63 -10.54 -10.54 -6.63
CA PHE A 63 -10.25 -9.40 -5.74
C PHE A 63 -8.75 -9.27 -5.44
N PHE A 64 -8.05 -10.37 -5.18
CA PHE A 64 -6.60 -10.33 -4.98
C PHE A 64 -5.86 -9.87 -6.25
N GLY A 65 -6.25 -10.37 -7.42
CA GLY A 65 -5.68 -9.93 -8.70
C GLY A 65 -5.90 -8.43 -8.95
N LEU A 66 -7.11 -7.92 -8.67
CA LEU A 66 -7.42 -6.49 -8.79
C LEU A 66 -6.61 -5.64 -7.80
N ALA A 67 -6.51 -6.06 -6.54
CA ALA A 67 -5.76 -5.34 -5.52
C ALA A 67 -4.27 -5.26 -5.88
N LEU A 68 -3.67 -6.34 -6.39
CA LEU A 68 -2.29 -6.34 -6.87
C LEU A 68 -2.09 -5.36 -8.02
N LEU A 69 -2.97 -5.39 -9.02
CA LEU A 69 -2.90 -4.48 -10.18
C LEU A 69 -3.03 -3.02 -9.76
N VAL A 70 -3.95 -2.70 -8.85
CA VAL A 70 -4.10 -1.35 -8.31
C VAL A 70 -2.84 -0.92 -7.57
N SER A 71 -2.26 -1.80 -6.75
CA SER A 71 -1.04 -1.51 -5.99
C SER A 71 0.17 -1.25 -6.91
N LEU A 72 0.32 -2.07 -7.96
CA LEU A 72 1.37 -1.88 -8.97
C LEU A 72 1.16 -0.58 -9.76
N ALA A 73 -0.06 -0.28 -10.17
CA ALA A 73 -0.38 0.96 -10.87
C ALA A 73 -0.08 2.19 -10.00
N LEU A 74 -0.47 2.15 -8.72
CA LEU A 74 -0.20 3.24 -7.78
C LEU A 74 1.31 3.43 -7.57
N GLY A 75 2.04 2.34 -7.36
CA GLY A 75 3.51 2.39 -7.23
C GLY A 75 4.20 2.93 -8.49
N LEU A 76 3.72 2.54 -9.67
CA LEU A 76 4.23 3.03 -10.96
C LEU A 76 3.97 4.53 -11.11
N ILE A 77 2.76 5.00 -10.81
CA ILE A 77 2.40 6.42 -10.85
C ILE A 77 3.31 7.20 -9.90
N ILE A 78 3.44 6.78 -8.63
CA ILE A 78 4.30 7.43 -7.64
C ILE A 78 5.76 7.48 -8.11
N HIS A 79 6.24 6.45 -8.80
CA HIS A 79 7.60 6.43 -9.34
C HIS A 79 7.79 7.48 -10.45
N PHE A 80 6.84 7.58 -11.39
CA PHE A 80 6.94 8.53 -12.50
C PHE A 80 6.61 9.98 -12.14
N THR A 81 5.82 10.22 -11.09
CA THR A 81 5.46 11.57 -10.64
C THR A 81 6.46 12.19 -9.66
N ARG A 82 7.60 11.53 -9.39
CA ARG A 82 8.59 12.07 -8.46
C ARG A 82 9.20 13.37 -8.99
N PRO A 83 9.36 14.38 -8.11
CA PRO A 83 10.10 15.58 -8.47
C PRO A 83 11.55 15.24 -8.82
N HIS A 84 12.09 15.90 -9.84
CA HIS A 84 13.47 15.71 -10.25
C HIS A 84 14.41 16.64 -9.47
N TYR A 85 15.09 16.10 -8.46
CA TYR A 85 16.04 16.84 -7.62
C TYR A 85 17.43 16.94 -8.28
N GLY A 86 17.56 17.77 -9.32
CA GLY A 86 18.78 17.82 -10.13
C GLY A 86 19.79 18.91 -9.75
N ARG A 87 19.33 20.01 -9.14
CA ARG A 87 20.12 21.26 -9.11
C ARG A 87 20.96 21.41 -7.84
N CYS A 88 21.82 20.44 -7.53
CA CYS A 88 22.52 20.40 -6.24
C CYS A 88 23.54 21.54 -6.02
N ASP A 89 24.19 22.02 -7.07
CA ASP A 89 25.24 23.05 -6.97
C ASP A 89 24.73 24.41 -6.50
N PHE A 90 23.44 24.68 -6.68
CA PHE A 90 22.81 25.90 -6.18
C PHE A 90 22.63 25.81 -4.67
N TYR A 91 21.96 24.76 -4.18
CA TYR A 91 21.56 24.63 -2.78
C TYR A 91 22.70 24.25 -1.83
N ASN A 92 23.80 23.67 -2.34
CA ASN A 92 24.96 23.35 -1.51
C ASN A 92 25.79 24.57 -1.12
N ARG A 93 25.53 25.75 -1.67
CA ARG A 93 26.35 26.93 -1.40
C ARG A 93 26.00 27.57 -0.04
N PRO A 94 26.97 28.20 0.63
CA PRO A 94 26.75 28.86 1.92
C PRO A 94 25.77 30.03 1.88
N ASP A 95 25.56 30.65 0.71
CA ASP A 95 24.62 31.75 0.50
C ASP A 95 23.16 31.28 0.28
N THR A 96 22.93 29.98 0.17
CA THR A 96 21.59 29.39 -0.06
C THR A 96 21.15 28.53 1.12
N LEU A 97 21.34 27.20 1.06
CA LEU A 97 20.97 26.27 2.12
C LEU A 97 22.18 25.76 2.93
N ASP A 98 23.39 26.24 2.61
CA ASP A 98 24.66 25.91 3.27
C ASP A 98 24.95 24.41 3.40
N GLY A 99 24.72 23.65 2.33
CA GLY A 99 25.18 22.26 2.24
C GLY A 99 26.71 22.11 2.25
N GLY A 100 27.17 20.94 1.80
CA GLY A 100 28.58 20.58 1.73
C GLY A 100 29.07 19.78 2.94
N VAL A 101 30.39 19.77 3.12
CA VAL A 101 31.05 18.97 4.17
C VAL A 101 31.17 19.79 5.45
N LYS A 102 30.73 19.23 6.57
CA LYS A 102 30.76 19.86 7.90
C LYS A 102 31.37 18.91 8.92
N LEU A 103 32.13 19.47 9.86
CA LEU A 103 32.72 18.74 10.96
C LEU A 103 31.83 18.89 12.20
N LEU A 104 31.19 17.80 12.61
CA LEU A 104 30.28 17.78 13.76
C LEU A 104 30.78 16.73 14.75
N ASN A 105 31.06 17.15 15.98
CA ASN A 105 31.58 16.29 17.05
C ASN A 105 32.81 15.45 16.61
N GLY A 106 33.75 16.07 15.90
CA GLY A 106 34.97 15.41 15.40
C GLY A 106 34.77 14.46 14.21
N THR A 107 33.53 14.29 13.73
CA THR A 107 33.22 13.44 12.56
C THR A 107 32.79 14.30 11.38
N SER A 108 33.32 14.00 10.20
CA SER A 108 32.95 14.72 8.97
C SER A 108 31.68 14.13 8.37
N TYR A 109 30.71 14.99 8.07
CA TYR A 109 29.46 14.64 7.40
C TYR A 109 29.30 15.49 6.15
N ARG A 110 28.82 14.88 5.07
CA ARG A 110 28.50 15.60 3.84
C ARG A 110 26.98 15.75 3.71
N PHE A 111 26.51 16.98 3.80
CA PHE A 111 25.14 17.39 3.58
C PHE A 111 24.99 17.76 2.10
N GLN A 112 24.26 16.96 1.33
CA GLN A 112 23.98 17.24 -0.07
C GLN A 112 22.53 17.69 -0.20
N MET A 113 22.36 18.91 -0.66
CA MET A 113 21.09 19.56 -0.94
C MET A 113 20.85 19.55 -2.44
N CYS A 114 19.71 19.03 -2.88
CA CYS A 114 19.30 19.04 -4.28
C CYS A 114 17.85 19.45 -4.36
N GLY A 115 17.54 20.49 -5.11
CA GLY A 115 16.16 20.95 -5.26
C GLY A 115 15.63 20.80 -6.68
N THR A 116 14.33 21.01 -6.81
CA THR A 116 13.61 21.02 -8.08
C THR A 116 13.86 22.28 -8.91
N GLY A 117 14.44 23.33 -8.32
CA GLY A 117 14.74 24.59 -8.99
C GLY A 117 13.67 25.66 -8.82
N GLY A 118 12.63 25.38 -8.01
CA GLY A 118 11.41 26.16 -7.90
C GLY A 118 10.62 26.08 -9.22
N ASN A 119 9.53 25.33 -9.24
CA ASN A 119 8.57 25.49 -10.33
C ASN A 119 7.77 26.76 -10.06
N ASP A 120 7.56 27.53 -11.12
CA ASP A 120 6.52 28.55 -11.24
C ASP A 120 6.94 29.97 -10.83
N GLN A 121 6.30 30.93 -11.49
CA GLN A 121 6.59 32.36 -11.55
C GLN A 121 6.60 33.08 -10.18
N ASP A 122 6.31 32.33 -9.11
CA ASP A 122 6.21 32.79 -7.72
C ASP A 122 7.24 32.14 -6.78
N GLY A 123 8.00 31.11 -7.21
CA GLY A 123 9.02 30.34 -6.44
C GLY A 123 8.63 29.95 -5.01
N THR A 124 7.34 29.83 -4.78
CA THR A 124 6.71 29.29 -3.58
C THR A 124 6.64 27.77 -3.74
N ASP A 125 7.10 27.00 -2.76
CA ASP A 125 7.11 25.51 -2.77
C ASP A 125 8.23 24.85 -3.59
N ASP A 126 9.46 25.38 -3.51
CA ASP A 126 10.62 24.68 -4.08
C ASP A 126 10.96 23.46 -3.22
N LYS A 127 10.86 22.27 -3.83
CA LYS A 127 11.07 20.99 -3.15
C LYS A 127 12.55 20.67 -3.09
N ILE A 128 13.02 20.37 -1.88
CA ILE A 128 14.40 20.12 -1.56
C ILE A 128 14.57 18.70 -1.02
N GLU A 129 15.54 17.99 -1.54
CA GLU A 129 16.05 16.72 -1.02
C GLU A 129 17.36 16.99 -0.27
N LEU A 130 17.35 16.71 1.04
CA LEU A 130 18.53 16.70 1.89
C LEU A 130 19.01 15.26 2.06
N LYS A 131 20.26 15.00 1.67
CA LYS A 131 20.98 13.74 1.94
C LYS A 131 22.14 13.99 2.89
N VAL A 132 22.29 13.13 3.88
CA VAL A 132 23.45 13.16 4.79
C VAL A 132 24.27 11.92 4.55
N PHE A 133 25.56 12.12 4.27
CA PHE A 133 26.53 11.05 4.09
C PHE A 133 27.59 11.09 5.20
N ASN A 134 28.13 9.93 5.55
CA ASN A 134 29.37 9.88 6.32
C ASN A 134 30.59 10.21 5.44
N ASP A 135 31.76 10.25 6.07
CA ASP A 135 33.09 10.36 5.48
C ASP A 135 33.36 9.32 4.37
N GLN A 136 32.84 8.10 4.51
CA GLN A 136 32.95 7.03 3.53
C GLN A 136 31.95 7.17 2.35
N GLY A 137 31.09 8.18 2.34
CA GLY A 137 30.09 8.37 1.29
C GLY A 137 28.84 7.49 1.42
N THR A 138 28.65 6.81 2.55
CA THR A 138 27.45 6.04 2.87
C THR A 138 26.29 6.96 3.23
N LEU A 139 25.13 6.78 2.58
CA LEU A 139 23.90 7.52 2.91
C LEU A 139 23.40 7.13 4.31
N LEU A 140 23.37 8.10 5.21
CA LEU A 140 22.92 7.96 6.60
C LEU A 140 21.49 8.43 6.81
N ALA A 141 21.11 9.54 6.18
CA ALA A 141 19.76 10.09 6.29
C ALA A 141 19.34 10.72 4.97
N ARG A 142 18.03 10.74 4.74
CA ARG A 142 17.40 11.47 3.64
C ARG A 142 16.13 12.14 4.15
N ARG A 143 15.89 13.39 3.74
CA ARG A 143 14.69 14.17 4.02
C ARG A 143 14.24 14.89 2.75
N TYR A 144 12.93 15.08 2.63
CA TYR A 144 12.33 15.93 1.62
C TYR A 144 11.53 16.99 2.34
N PHE A 145 11.66 18.23 1.91
CA PHE A 145 10.94 19.37 2.47
C PHE A 145 10.77 20.44 1.41
N SER A 146 9.96 21.44 1.70
CA SER A 146 9.79 22.59 0.80
C SER A 146 10.33 23.86 1.44
N VAL A 147 10.80 24.78 0.59
CA VAL A 147 11.17 26.15 1.00
C VAL A 147 10.40 27.17 0.17
N ASN A 148 10.24 28.37 0.73
CA ASN A 148 9.63 29.49 0.02
C ASN A 148 10.65 30.62 -0.13
N TRP A 149 11.08 30.87 -1.37
CA TRP A 149 12.10 31.88 -1.68
C TRP A 149 11.59 33.32 -1.60
N TYR A 150 10.27 33.53 -1.68
CA TYR A 150 9.65 34.86 -1.78
C TYR A 150 8.97 35.34 -0.49
N ALA A 151 8.66 34.43 0.43
CA ALA A 151 8.12 34.76 1.76
C ALA A 151 9.16 35.40 2.71
N GLY A 152 10.38 35.61 2.22
CA GLY A 152 11.48 36.24 2.96
C GLY A 152 12.42 35.22 3.61
N LYS A 153 13.55 35.73 4.13
CA LYS A 153 14.68 34.91 4.61
C LYS A 153 14.31 33.85 5.64
N GLY A 154 13.23 34.03 6.40
CA GLY A 154 12.76 33.06 7.39
C GLY A 154 12.27 31.73 6.80
N PHE A 155 11.89 31.69 5.52
CA PHE A 155 11.26 30.52 4.88
C PHE A 155 12.21 29.74 3.96
N HIS A 156 13.48 30.15 3.91
CA HIS A 156 14.54 29.52 3.14
C HIS A 156 15.90 29.64 3.85
N GLN A 157 15.89 29.56 5.19
CA GLN A 157 17.12 29.72 5.98
C GLN A 157 18.13 28.61 5.68
N PRO A 158 19.44 28.93 5.68
CA PRO A 158 20.49 27.94 5.61
C PRO A 158 20.41 26.93 6.76
N LEU A 159 20.95 25.73 6.53
CA LEU A 159 21.09 24.72 7.58
C LEU A 159 21.85 25.31 8.77
N THR A 160 21.26 25.18 9.96
CA THR A 160 21.96 25.57 11.20
C THR A 160 22.57 24.33 11.82
N TYR A 161 23.88 24.35 11.96
CA TYR A 161 24.66 23.24 12.48
C TYR A 161 24.90 23.38 13.98
N GLU A 162 24.45 22.39 14.73
CA GLU A 162 24.74 22.22 16.15
C GLU A 162 25.60 20.97 16.37
N ASN A 163 26.17 20.81 17.56
CA ASN A 163 27.08 19.70 17.85
C ASN A 163 26.41 18.32 17.69
N ASP A 164 25.13 18.22 18.01
CA ASP A 164 24.33 16.99 18.04
C ASP A 164 23.16 17.00 17.06
N SER A 165 23.00 18.06 16.27
CA SER A 165 21.86 18.18 15.35
C SER A 165 22.07 19.18 14.23
N VAL A 166 21.19 19.11 13.24
CA VAL A 166 21.04 20.11 12.19
C VAL A 166 19.60 20.58 12.13
N ARG A 167 19.39 21.88 12.17
CA ARG A 167 18.07 22.50 12.01
C ARG A 167 17.86 22.94 10.56
N TYR A 168 16.65 22.73 10.05
CA TYR A 168 16.23 23.10 8.71
C TYR A 168 14.78 23.61 8.74
N ILE A 169 14.40 24.39 7.72
CA ILE A 169 13.05 24.90 7.57
C ILE A 169 12.30 24.07 6.53
N ASP A 170 11.10 23.63 6.89
CA ASP A 170 10.16 22.88 6.06
C ASP A 170 8.80 23.57 6.07
N VAL A 171 8.42 24.17 4.95
CA VAL A 171 7.15 24.90 4.81
C VAL A 171 5.97 24.01 4.44
N THR A 172 6.16 22.68 4.37
CA THR A 172 5.07 21.75 4.05
C THR A 172 4.05 21.60 5.19
N GLU A 173 4.45 21.84 6.44
CA GLU A 173 3.59 21.73 7.62
C GLU A 173 3.21 23.11 8.20
N ASN A 174 1.92 23.32 8.52
CA ASN A 174 1.39 24.63 8.90
C ASN A 174 1.72 25.10 10.33
N SER A 175 2.21 24.22 11.21
CA SER A 175 2.35 24.51 12.65
C SER A 175 3.78 24.61 13.15
N GLU A 176 4.73 23.91 12.53
CA GLU A 176 6.15 23.91 12.92
C GLU A 176 7.04 23.85 11.67
N TYR A 177 7.45 25.01 11.19
CA TYR A 177 8.35 25.10 10.04
C TYR A 177 9.76 24.65 10.36
N GLU A 178 10.18 24.76 11.62
CA GLU A 178 11.52 24.38 12.02
C GLU A 178 11.60 22.91 12.39
N LYS A 179 12.47 22.17 11.70
CA LYS A 179 12.70 20.75 11.89
C LYS A 179 14.13 20.50 12.31
N ARG A 180 14.33 19.45 13.12
CA ARG A 180 15.64 19.04 13.64
C ARG A 180 15.99 17.64 13.16
N LEU A 181 17.24 17.45 12.73
CA LEU A 181 17.84 16.17 12.39
C LEU A 181 18.97 15.88 13.37
N SER A 182 18.87 14.82 14.16
CA SER A 182 19.93 14.42 15.08
C SER A 182 21.19 13.94 14.34
N ILE A 183 22.36 14.28 14.88
CA ILE A 183 23.68 13.86 14.41
C ILE A 183 24.42 13.16 15.58
N PRO A 184 24.90 11.92 15.40
CA PRO A 184 24.73 11.07 14.21
C PRO A 184 23.27 10.69 13.97
N PRO A 185 22.85 10.50 12.70
CA PRO A 185 21.50 10.03 12.38
C PRO A 185 21.19 8.68 13.03
N THR A 186 19.93 8.45 13.36
CA THR A 186 19.51 7.22 14.02
C THR A 186 19.52 6.05 13.03
N LYS A 187 19.55 4.80 13.55
CA LYS A 187 19.38 3.59 12.71
C LYS A 187 18.07 3.61 11.92
N TRP A 188 17.01 4.21 12.47
CA TRP A 188 15.74 4.39 11.78
C TRP A 188 15.85 5.36 10.60
N ASP A 189 16.69 6.39 10.69
CA ASP A 189 16.95 7.30 9.58
C ASP A 189 17.68 6.62 8.45
N TRP A 190 18.62 5.73 8.79
CA TRP A 190 19.35 4.93 7.82
C TRP A 190 18.44 3.97 7.03
N ILE A 191 17.47 3.35 7.71
CA ILE A 191 16.45 2.49 7.07
C ILE A 191 15.56 3.35 6.17
N ARG A 192 14.99 4.45 6.70
CA ARG A 192 14.11 5.34 5.94
C ARG A 192 14.79 5.92 4.70
N ALA A 193 16.08 6.23 4.78
CA ALA A 193 16.84 6.77 3.66
C ALA A 193 16.99 5.82 2.46
N ARG A 194 16.72 4.52 2.65
CA ARG A 194 16.79 3.46 1.61
C ARG A 194 15.42 3.01 1.12
N LEU A 195 14.35 3.41 1.79
CA LEU A 195 13.00 3.07 1.38
C LEU A 195 12.48 4.11 0.38
N PRO A 196 11.94 3.68 -0.77
CA PRO A 196 11.34 4.58 -1.74
C PRO A 196 9.91 4.99 -1.33
N LEU A 197 9.62 5.16 -0.04
CA LEU A 197 8.25 5.36 0.45
C LEU A 197 7.94 6.77 0.97
N PHE A 198 8.88 7.71 0.80
CA PHE A 198 8.77 9.09 1.26
C PHE A 198 9.39 10.02 0.21
#